data_AF-A0A538HUU5-F1
#
_entry.id   AF-A0A538HUU5-F1
#
_cell.length_a   1.000
_cell.length_b   1.000
_cell.length_c   1.000
_cell.angle_alpha   90.00
_cell.angle_beta   90.00
_cell.angle_gamma   90.00
#
_symmetry.space_group_name_H-M   'P 1'
#
loop_
_entity.id
_entity.type
_entity.pdbx_description
1 polymer ?
#
loop_
_entity_poly.entity_id
_entity_poly.type
_entity_poly.pdbx_seq_one_letter_code
_entity_poly.pdbx_strand_id
1 'polypeptide(L)' 'MHLRPPSIDRGITSFLWALGLGVFVWIGSRAVGVDKGTAFLLGVISFGAIFLFVRTHGEDV' A
#
# COMPACT_ATOMS: atom_id res chain seq x y z
N MET A 1 1.71 12.90 32.13
CA MET A 1 1.76 13.24 30.70
C MET A 1 0.94 12.22 29.94
N HIS A 2 -0.27 12.58 29.49
CA HIS A 2 -1.04 11.76 28.58
C HIS A 2 -0.44 11.97 27.17
N LEU A 3 0.53 11.14 26.79
CA LEU A 3 1.11 11.15 25.46
C LEU A 3 0.05 10.63 24.49
N ARG A 4 -0.85 11.52 24.06
CA ARG A 4 -1.66 11.25 22.87
C ARG A 4 -0.65 11.04 21.74
N PRO A 5 -0.57 9.85 21.13
CA PRO A 5 0.29 9.65 19.98
C PRO A 5 -0.02 10.75 18.96
N PRO A 6 0.97 11.36 18.32
CA PRO A 6 0.72 12.34 17.27
C PRO A 6 -0.21 11.69 16.25
N SER A 7 -1.35 12.34 15.97
CA SER A 7 -2.26 11.86 14.94
C SER A 7 -1.56 12.05 13.59
N ILE A 8 -0.95 10.99 13.08
CA ILE A 8 -0.41 10.98 11.72
C ILE A 8 -1.60 11.17 10.76
N ASP A 9 -1.42 12.02 9.76
CA ASP A 9 -2.45 12.23 8.74
C ASP A 9 -2.81 10.89 8.09
N ARG A 10 -4.11 10.62 8.04
CA ARG A 10 -4.66 9.37 7.50
C ARG A 10 -4.24 9.11 6.06
N GLY A 11 -4.08 10.16 5.26
CA GLY A 11 -3.54 10.12 3.90
C GLY A 11 -2.12 9.60 3.88
N ILE A 12 -1.29 9.99 4.84
CA ILE A 12 0.10 9.51 4.96
C ILE A 12 0.10 8.03 5.33
N THR A 13 -0.67 7.62 6.33
CA THR A 13 -0.72 6.21 6.75
C THR A 13 -1.25 5.30 5.65
N SER A 14 -2.32 5.70 4.95
CA SER A 14 -2.86 4.94 3.81
C SER A 14 -1.88 4.87 2.63
N PHE A 15 -1.17 5.96 2.33
CA PHE A 15 -0.13 5.98 1.32
C PHE A 15 1.05 5.05 1.65
N LEU A 16 1.52 5.06 2.89
CA LEU A 16 2.64 4.20 3.31
C LEU A 16 2.29 2.70 3.20
N TRP A 17 1.07 2.32 3.60
CA TRP A 17 0.59 0.95 3.43
C TRP A 17 0.47 0.56 1.97
N ALA A 18 -0.12 1.42 1.15
CA ALA A 18 -0.25 1.20 -0.28
C ALA A 18 1.12 1.05 -0.96
N LEU A 19 2.06 1.93 -0.63
CA LEU A 19 3.41 1.92 -1.19
C LEU A 19 4.16 0.65 -0.81
N GLY A 20 4.19 0.31 0.48
CA GLY A 20 4.88 -0.88 0.97
C GLY A 20 4.33 -2.16 0.35
N LEU A 21 3.01 -2.33 0.35
CA LEU A 21 2.36 -3.53 -0.18
C LEU A 21 2.40 -3.59 -1.72
N GLY A 22 2.23 -2.46 -2.42
CA GLY A 22 2.35 -2.40 -3.87
C GLY A 22 3.76 -2.75 -4.36
N VAL A 23 4.79 -2.24 -3.68
CA VAL A 23 6.20 -2.60 -3.95
C VAL A 23 6.45 -4.07 -3.62
N PHE A 24 5.90 -4.58 -2.52
CA PHE A 24 5.98 -6.00 -2.18
C PHE A 24 5.39 -6.89 -3.28
N VAL A 25 4.21 -6.56 -3.82
CA VAL A 25 3.60 -7.29 -4.94
C VAL A 25 4.48 -7.20 -6.20
N TRP A 26 5.02 -6.03 -6.51
CA TRP A 26 5.89 -5.86 -7.69
C TRP A 26 7.15 -6.72 -7.59
N ILE A 27 7.88 -6.65 -6.47
CA ILE A 27 9.10 -7.42 -6.24
C ILE A 27 8.79 -8.91 -6.16
N GLY A 28 7.70 -9.30 -5.48
CA GLY A 28 7.24 -10.68 -5.41
C GLY A 28 6.91 -11.26 -6.80
N SER A 29 6.22 -10.49 -7.64
CA SER A 29 5.92 -10.87 -9.03
C SER A 29 7.21 -11.08 -9.84
N ARG A 30 8.20 -10.19 -9.67
CA ARG A 30 9.52 -10.32 -10.31
C ARG A 30 10.27 -11.56 -9.81
N ALA A 31 10.15 -11.89 -8.53
CA ALA A 31 10.81 -13.05 -7.92
C ALA A 31 10.26 -14.39 -8.43
N VAL A 32 8.97 -14.45 -8.77
CA VAL A 32 8.32 -15.66 -9.32
C VAL A 32 8.36 -15.73 -10.85
N GLY A 33 9.13 -14.86 -11.52
CA GLY A 33 9.38 -14.92 -12.96
C GLY A 33 8.35 -14.21 -13.84
N VAL A 34 7.49 -13.36 -13.29
CA VAL A 34 6.57 -12.53 -14.09
C VAL A 34 7.36 -11.55 -14.96
N ASP A 35 6.91 -11.37 -16.20
CA ASP A 35 7.44 -10.37 -17.13
C ASP A 35 7.50 -8.97 -16.49
N LYS A 36 8.51 -8.17 -16.88
CA LYS A 36 8.76 -6.85 -16.29
C LYS A 36 7.56 -5.91 -16.41
N GLY A 37 6.92 -5.84 -17.58
CA GLY A 37 5.78 -4.96 -17.83
C GLY A 37 4.57 -5.38 -17.02
N THR A 38 4.28 -6.68 -17.02
CA THR A 38 3.16 -7.25 -16.26
C THR A 38 3.35 -7.07 -14.76
N ALA A 39 4.56 -7.35 -14.23
CA ALA A 39 4.86 -7.19 -12.81
C ALA A 39 4.71 -5.73 -12.36
N PHE A 40 5.16 -4.78 -13.18
CA PHE A 40 5.02 -3.36 -12.88
C PHE A 40 3.55 -2.93 -12.85
N LEU A 41 2.75 -3.34 -13.84
CA LEU A 41 1.31 -3.07 -13.86
C LEU A 41 0.60 -3.65 -12.64
N LEU A 42 0.93 -4.89 -12.26
CA LEU A 42 0.38 -5.52 -11.06
C LEU A 42 0.71 -4.73 -9.80
N GLY A 43 1.96 -4.23 -9.68
CA GLY A 43 2.38 -3.38 -8.57
C GLY A 43 1.57 -2.07 -8.48
N VAL A 44 1.41 -1.37 -9.60
CA VAL A 44 0.68 -0.08 -9.66
C VAL A 44 -0.81 -0.26 -9.41
N ILE A 45 -1.43 -1.28 -10.00
CA ILE A 45 -2.86 -1.57 -9.77
C ILE A 45 -3.09 -1.96 -8.31
N SER A 46 -2.21 -2.81 -7.76
CA SER A 46 -2.28 -3.20 -6.34
C SER A 46 -2.10 -1.99 -5.43
N PHE A 47 -1.13 -1.12 -5.70
CA PHE A 47 -0.94 0.14 -4.98
C PHE A 47 -2.23 0.97 -4.94
N GLY A 48 -2.86 1.19 -6.10
CA GLY A 48 -4.10 1.95 -6.18
C GLY A 48 -5.24 1.30 -5.41
N ALA A 49 -5.42 -0.02 -5.55
CA ALA A 49 -6.45 -0.77 -4.85
C ALA A 49 -6.26 -0.72 -3.32
N ILE A 50 -5.02 -0.95 -2.84
CA ILE A 50 -4.68 -0.91 -1.42
C ILE A 50 -4.85 0.51 -0.87
N PHE A 51 -4.41 1.53 -1.60
CA PHE A 51 -4.58 2.92 -1.19
C PHE A 51 -6.04 3.26 -0.98
N LEU A 52 -6.89 2.98 -1.98
CA LEU A 52 -8.33 3.24 -1.89
C LEU A 52 -8.97 2.43 -0.75
N PHE A 53 -8.60 1.15 -0.60
CA PHE A 53 -9.11 0.29 0.45
C PHE A 53 -8.79 0.83 1.84
N VAL A 54 -7.52 1.08 2.15
CA VAL A 54 -7.10 1.59 3.47
C VAL A 54 -7.64 3.01 3.71
N ARG A 55 -7.71 3.84 2.67
CA ARG A 55 -8.23 5.22 2.76
C ARG A 55 -9.71 5.26 3.12
N THR A 56 -10.51 4.30 2.65
CA THR A 56 -11.97 4.30 2.81
C THR A 56 -12.44 3.40 3.96
N HIS A 57 -11.78 2.27 4.21
CA HIS A 57 -12.22 1.25 5.16
C HIS A 57 -11.24 1.03 6.33
N GLY A 58 -10.09 1.71 6.38
CA GLY A 58 -9.10 1.55 7.46
C GLY A 58 -9.55 2.09 8.83
N GLU A 59 -10.83 2.45 8.98
CA GLU A 59 -11.46 3.02 10.18
C GLU A 59 -12.35 2.00 10.91
N ASP A 60 -12.71 0.90 10.24
CA ASP A 60 -13.72 -0.06 10.69
C ASP A 60 -13.20 -1.11 11.69
N VAL A 61 -12.07 -0.83 12.37
CA VAL A 61 -11.40 -1.75 13.31
C VAL A 61 -11.17 -1.14 14.68
#